data_AF-A0A5N4E9N6-F1
#
_entry.id   AF-A0A5N4E9N6-F1
#
_cell.length_a   1.000
_cell.length_b   1.000
_cell.length_c   1.000
_cell.angle_alpha   90.00
_cell.angle_beta   90.00
_cell.angle_gamma   90.00
#
_symmetry.space_group_name_H-M   'P 1'
#
loop_
_entity.id
_entity.type
_entity.pdbx_description
1 polymer ?
#
loop_
_entity_poly.entity_id
_entity_poly.type
_entity_poly.pdbx_seq_one_letter_code
_entity_poly.pdbx_strand_id
1 'polypeptide(L)' 'MVDDAGATDTGIVSAPVPKMLLMMAGINDCSTSARGCTTTLANFAKVTFDAISKTYSYLTLDLWRETVFTKSPYQ' A
#
# COMPACT_ATOMS: atom_id res chain seq x y z
N MET A 1 -25.31 4.51 12.16
CA MET A 1 -24.50 3.67 13.05
C MET A 1 -23.90 2.63 12.13
N VAL A 2 -22.80 2.99 11.48
CA VAL A 2 -22.12 2.09 10.53
C VAL A 2 -21.32 1.14 11.39
N ASP A 3 -21.56 -0.15 11.24
CA ASP A 3 -20.83 -1.20 11.92
C ASP A 3 -19.37 -1.17 11.45
N ASP A 4 -18.53 -0.48 12.21
CA ASP A 4 -17.09 -0.69 12.31
C ASP A 4 -16.86 -2.09 12.90
N ALA A 5 -17.11 -3.13 12.09
CA ALA A 5 -16.75 -4.49 12.41
C ALA A 5 -15.23 -4.62 12.29
N GLY A 6 -14.54 -4.23 13.38
CA GLY A 6 -13.10 -4.36 13.53
C GLY A 6 -12.65 -5.79 13.29
N ALA A 7 -11.93 -5.99 12.18
CA ALA A 7 -11.02 -7.11 12.05
C ALA A 7 -9.91 -6.89 13.09
N THR A 8 -9.93 -7.70 14.13
CA THR A 8 -8.94 -7.73 15.20
C THR A 8 -7.53 -7.71 14.62
N ASP A 9 -6.72 -6.73 15.04
CA ASP A 9 -5.31 -6.50 14.71
C ASP A 9 -4.56 -7.83 14.50
N THR A 10 -4.40 -8.25 13.24
CA THR A 10 -3.66 -9.47 12.88
C THR A 10 -2.16 -9.16 12.78
N GLY A 11 -1.83 -7.87 12.70
CA GLY A 11 -0.50 -7.35 12.51
C GLY A 11 0.03 -7.63 11.10
N ILE A 12 1.22 -7.11 10.81
CA ILE A 12 1.85 -7.28 9.51
C ILE A 12 2.45 -8.68 9.39
N VAL A 13 1.82 -9.55 8.59
CA VAL A 13 2.33 -10.88 8.23
C VAL A 13 3.09 -10.77 6.92
N SER A 14 4.39 -10.53 7.01
CA SER A 14 5.26 -10.33 5.85
C SER A 14 6.73 -10.71 6.11
N ALA A 15 7.47 -10.95 5.03
CA ALA A 15 8.91 -11.07 5.07
C ALA A 15 9.59 -9.73 5.48
N PRO A 16 10.85 -9.75 5.97
CA PRO A 16 11.46 -8.59 6.63
C PRO A 16 11.48 -7.29 5.81
N VAL A 17 11.76 -7.39 4.50
CA VAL A 17 11.84 -6.21 3.61
C VAL A 17 10.49 -5.54 3.38
N PRO A 18 9.44 -6.24 2.91
CA PRO A 18 8.14 -5.63 2.77
C PRO A 18 7.57 -5.20 4.11
N LYS A 19 7.81 -5.93 5.21
CA LYS A 19 7.38 -5.50 6.54
C LYS A 19 7.88 -4.10 6.88
N MET A 20 9.16 -3.82 6.66
CA MET A 20 9.73 -2.50 6.89
C MET A 20 9.12 -1.43 5.97
N LEU A 21 8.93 -1.75 4.68
CA LEU A 21 8.29 -0.83 3.73
C LEU A 21 6.83 -0.51 4.09
N LEU A 22 6.07 -1.52 4.52
CA LEU A 22 4.67 -1.38 4.93
C LEU A 22 4.54 -0.55 6.21
N MET A 23 5.45 -0.75 7.17
CA MET A 23 5.54 0.11 8.36
C MET A 23 5.90 1.56 8.01
N MET A 24 6.84 1.77 7.08
CA MET A 24 7.19 3.12 6.61
C MET A 24 6.03 3.81 5.86
N ALA A 25 5.18 3.03 5.19
CA ALA A 25 3.96 3.52 4.54
C ALA A 25 2.79 3.77 5.52
N GLY A 26 2.94 3.41 6.81
CA GLY A 26 1.90 3.58 7.82
C GLY A 26 0.79 2.52 7.79
N ILE A 27 1.01 1.37 7.16
CA ILE A 27 0.03 0.28 7.07
C ILE A 27 0.17 -0.61 8.32
N ASN A 28 -0.88 -0.69 9.14
CA ASN A 28 -0.87 -1.45 10.40
C ASN A 28 -1.29 -2.92 10.22
N ASP A 29 -2.18 -3.20 9.28
CA ASP A 29 -2.71 -4.54 9.02
C ASP A 29 -2.61 -4.89 7.53
N CYS A 30 -1.74 -5.84 7.20
CA CYS A 30 -1.69 -6.43 5.86
C CYS A 30 -0.95 -7.78 5.87
N SER A 31 -1.44 -8.70 5.05
CA SER A 31 -0.77 -9.98 4.76
C SER A 31 -0.16 -9.94 3.36
N THR A 32 1.12 -10.26 3.23
CA THR A 32 1.79 -10.30 1.93
C THR A 32 2.11 -11.74 1.53
N SER A 33 1.69 -12.14 0.34
CA SER A 33 2.14 -13.38 -0.29
C SER A 33 3.04 -13.06 -1.48
N ALA A 34 4.26 -13.61 -1.50
CA ALA A 34 5.15 -13.55 -2.65
C ALA A 34 5.19 -14.91 -3.35
N ARG A 35 5.02 -14.94 -4.67
CA ARG A 35 5.18 -16.14 -5.50
C ARG A 35 6.25 -15.86 -6.56
N GLY A 36 7.17 -16.80 -6.77
CA GLY A 36 8.28 -16.67 -7.72
C GLY A 36 9.66 -16.64 -7.04
N CYS A 37 10.71 -16.43 -7.84
CA CYS A 37 12.10 -16.44 -7.38
C CYS A 37 12.40 -15.19 -6.55
N THR A 38 12.18 -15.25 -5.24
CA THR A 38 12.52 -14.24 -4.23
C THR A 38 14.01 -14.18 -3.91
N THR A 39 14.87 -14.66 -4.80
CA THR A 39 16.31 -14.85 -4.58
C THR A 39 17.11 -13.56 -4.46
N THR A 40 16.54 -12.40 -4.82
CA THR A 40 17.23 -11.11 -4.66
C THR A 40 16.37 -10.10 -3.90
N LEU A 41 16.91 -9.61 -2.78
CA LEU A 41 16.32 -8.59 -1.91
C LEU A 41 15.82 -7.36 -2.69
N ALA A 42 16.60 -6.91 -3.67
CA ALA A 42 16.30 -5.72 -4.47
C ALA A 42 15.02 -5.86 -5.32
N ASN A 43 14.80 -7.04 -5.92
CA ASN A 43 13.58 -7.30 -6.68
C ASN A 43 12.36 -7.29 -5.77
N PHE A 44 12.52 -7.85 -4.57
CA PHE A 44 11.43 -7.92 -3.60
C PHE A 44 11.05 -6.53 -3.09
N ALA A 45 12.03 -5.69 -2.75
CA ALA A 45 11.78 -4.29 -2.38
C ALA A 45 11.08 -3.51 -3.49
N LYS A 46 11.53 -3.68 -4.74
CA LYS A 46 10.93 -3.03 -5.91
C LYS A 46 9.46 -3.43 -6.10
N VAL A 47 9.15 -4.73 -6.02
CA VAL A 47 7.78 -5.23 -6.20
C VAL A 47 6.87 -4.72 -5.10
N THR A 48 7.32 -4.68 -3.84
CA THR A 48 6.54 -4.12 -2.74
C THR A 48 6.29 -2.63 -2.94
N PHE A 49 7.30 -1.86 -3.31
CA PHE A 49 7.15 -0.42 -3.55
C PHE A 49 6.18 -0.13 -4.71
N ASP A 50 6.28 -0.90 -5.79
CA ASP A 50 5.37 -0.79 -6.93
C ASP A 50 3.93 -1.15 -6.54
N ALA A 51 3.74 -2.17 -5.70
CA ALA A 51 2.42 -2.54 -5.18
C ALA A 51 1.80 -1.42 -4.34
N ILE A 52 2.57 -0.78 -3.46
CA ILE A 52 2.12 0.38 -2.67
C ILE A 52 1.81 1.56 -3.61
N SER A 53 2.65 1.84 -4.60
CA SER A 53 2.40 2.94 -5.55
C SER A 53 1.09 2.73 -6.32
N LYS A 54 0.80 1.48 -6.69
CA LYS A 54 -0.45 1.12 -7.37
C LYS A 54 -1.69 1.31 -6.51
N THR A 55 -1.60 1.35 -5.16
CA THR A 55 -2.78 1.63 -4.32
C THR A 55 -3.41 2.98 -4.66
N TYR A 56 -2.58 3.98 -5.00
CA TYR A 56 -3.05 5.29 -5.45
C TYR A 56 -3.58 5.31 -6.89
N SER A 57 -3.20 4.32 -7.71
CA SER A 57 -3.71 4.18 -9.07
C SER A 57 -5.10 3.53 -9.13
N TYR A 58 -5.53 2.86 -8.05
CA TYR A 58 -6.87 2.31 -7.96
C TYR A 58 -7.88 3.39 -7.64
N LEU A 59 -8.84 3.56 -8.54
CA LEU A 59 -9.88 4.57 -8.42
C LEU A 59 -11.09 4.00 -7.66
N THR A 60 -11.16 4.27 -6.35
CA THR A 60 -12.36 3.97 -5.54
C THR A 60 -13.47 4.99 -5.83
N LEU A 61 -14.73 4.63 -5.60
CA LEU A 61 -15.90 5.49 -5.86
C LEU A 61 -15.82 6.87 -5.17
N ASP A 62 -15.08 6.97 -4.06
CA ASP A 62 -14.82 8.22 -3.35
C ASP A 62 -13.96 9.20 -4.17
N LEU A 63 -13.00 8.66 -4.94
CA LEU A 63 -12.06 9.40 -5.78
C LEU A 63 -12.65 9.75 -7.16
N TRP A 64 -13.90 9.38 -7.47
CA TRP A 64 -14.55 9.67 -8.76
C TRP A 64 -15.01 11.11 -8.91
N ARG A 65 -15.04 11.87 -7.81
CA ARG A 65 -15.41 13.28 -7.85
C ARG A 65 -14.38 14.08 -8.63
N GLU A 66 -14.86 15.12 -9.32
CA GLU A 66 -13.99 16.00 -10.09
C GLU A 66 -12.89 16.61 -9.19
N THR A 67 -11.64 16.48 -9.64
CA THR A 67 -10.50 17.07 -8.94
C THR A 67 -10.34 18.52 -9.37
N VAL A 68 -10.20 19.42 -8.40
CA VAL A 68 -9.92 20.84 -8.69
C VAL A 68 -8.44 20.98 -8.99
N PHE A 69 -8.11 21.36 -10.23
CA PHE A 69 -6.73 21.61 -10.61
C PHE A 69 -6.23 22.91 -10.00
N THR A 70 -5.33 22.81 -9.03
CA THR A 70 -4.58 23.96 -8.50
C THR A 70 -3.37 24.24 -9.41
N LYS A 71 -2.91 25.49 -9.44
CA LYS A 71 -1.67 25.84 -10.15
C LYS A 71 -0.52 24.99 -9.65
N SER A 72 0.38 24.61 -10.57
CA SER A 72 1.60 23.90 -10.18
C SER A 72 2.48 24.82 -9.32
N PRO A 73 3.28 24.28 -8.38
CA PRO A 73 4.10 25.09 -7.47
C PRO A 73 5.17 25.93 -8.17
N TYR A 74 5.45 25.67 -9.44
CA TYR A 74 6.42 26.40 -10.26
C TYR A 74 5.78 27.51 -11.11
N GLN A 75 4.45 27.70 -11.02
CA GLN A 75 3.66 28.64 -11.84
C GLN A 75 3.03 29.76 -11.01
#